data_AF-A0A8H7GP97-F1
#
_entry.id   AF-A0A8H7GP97-F1
#
_cell.length_a   1.000
_cell.length_b   1.000
_cell.length_c   1.000
_cell.angle_alpha   90.00
_cell.angle_beta   90.00
_cell.angle_gamma   90.00
#
_symmetry.space_group_name_H-M   'P 1'
#
loop_
_entity.id
_entity.type
_entity.pdbx_description
1 polymer ?
#
loop_
_entity_poly.entity_id
_entity_poly.type
_entity_poly.pdbx_seq_one_letter_code
_entity_poly.pdbx_strand_id
1 'polypeptide(L)'
;MKTIDYAQLQACLYLRIPPLDFMAHDCSLILDEETQEKVAGDLMGIAETNCYYVRLFLAQYVRVLEKNSAVLDSLYELYCEPRILGAQELPATSEDLLRYAIDNSGAYVTIKETPRVISGAGTTGLRTWEAALFLLNYFNNMGDTRRIFDAKNVLELGTGTGLVSLALLHNYGFHNFRSITLTDGDSALLEKLPETFRLNQLPQEVPVHVRQLIWGEDDIHENETADETSLDCVDVIVAADVTYDALVVPQVMRHTSTSFQKRRHSSVCGGHDPKQQHDRSLGAAASGKIFLDGMCV
;
A
#
# COMPACT_ATOMS: atom_id res chain seq x y z
N MET A 1 -9.63 -27.67 -2.14
CA MET A 1 -8.42 -26.94 -2.59
C MET A 1 -8.91 -25.78 -3.42
N LYS A 2 -8.48 -24.54 -3.15
CA LYS A 2 -8.85 -23.40 -4.01
C LYS A 2 -8.03 -23.49 -5.31
N THR A 3 -8.60 -23.00 -6.41
CA THR A 3 -7.90 -22.92 -7.70
C THR A 3 -7.29 -21.54 -7.82
N ILE A 4 -6.03 -21.47 -8.27
CA ILE A 4 -5.31 -20.22 -8.51
C ILE A 4 -5.46 -19.85 -9.97
N ASP A 5 -5.93 -18.64 -10.23
CA ASP A 5 -5.90 -18.03 -11.57
C ASP A 5 -4.62 -17.19 -11.78
N TYR A 6 -4.43 -16.70 -13.01
CA TYR A 6 -3.25 -15.92 -13.34
C TYR A 6 -3.16 -14.58 -12.57
N ALA A 7 -4.28 -13.91 -12.28
CA ALA A 7 -4.26 -12.64 -11.55
C ALA A 7 -3.76 -12.84 -10.10
N GLN A 8 -4.23 -13.91 -9.45
CA GLN A 8 -3.76 -14.32 -8.13
C GLN A 8 -2.29 -14.73 -8.16
N LEU A 9 -1.87 -15.51 -9.16
CA LEU A 9 -0.46 -15.86 -9.35
C LEU A 9 0.40 -14.61 -9.51
N GLN A 10 -0.01 -13.67 -10.35
CA GLN A 10 0.73 -12.44 -10.61
C GLN A 10 0.89 -11.61 -9.33
N ALA A 11 -0.17 -11.46 -8.54
CA ALA A 11 -0.09 -10.80 -7.24
C ALA A 11 0.93 -11.51 -6.32
N CYS A 12 0.95 -12.86 -6.28
CA CYS A 12 1.90 -13.61 -5.47
C CYS A 12 3.34 -13.33 -5.90
N LEU A 13 3.59 -13.33 -7.22
CA LEU A 13 4.89 -13.04 -7.81
C LEU A 13 5.37 -11.63 -7.47
N TYR A 14 4.50 -10.65 -7.59
CA TYR A 14 4.81 -9.24 -7.36
C TYR A 14 5.04 -8.88 -5.90
N LEU A 15 4.43 -9.63 -4.98
CA LEU A 15 4.63 -9.49 -3.54
C LEU A 15 5.70 -10.45 -2.98
N ARG A 16 6.35 -11.25 -3.85
CA ARG A 16 7.37 -12.24 -3.48
C ARG A 16 6.86 -13.27 -2.47
N ILE A 17 5.57 -13.61 -2.53
CA ILE A 17 5.00 -14.65 -1.67
C ILE A 17 5.76 -15.97 -1.91
N PRO A 18 6.23 -16.68 -0.88
CA PRO A 18 6.96 -17.92 -1.07
C PRO A 18 6.17 -18.90 -1.97
N PRO A 19 6.76 -19.43 -3.06
CA PRO A 19 6.03 -20.30 -3.99
C PRO A 19 5.38 -21.51 -3.32
N LEU A 20 5.97 -22.04 -2.25
CA LEU A 20 5.41 -23.16 -1.49
C LEU A 20 4.05 -22.84 -0.86
N ASP A 21 3.78 -21.58 -0.55
CA ASP A 21 2.57 -21.18 0.17
C ASP A 21 1.33 -21.17 -0.74
N PHE A 22 1.51 -20.93 -2.04
CA PHE A 22 0.41 -20.86 -3.00
C PHE A 22 0.43 -22.00 -4.04
N MET A 23 1.60 -22.54 -4.42
CA MET A 23 1.69 -23.65 -5.39
C MET A 23 1.18 -24.99 -4.84
N ALA A 24 0.80 -25.07 -3.56
CA ALA A 24 0.10 -26.20 -2.98
C ALA A 24 -1.40 -26.25 -3.36
N HIS A 25 -1.92 -25.17 -3.93
CA HIS A 25 -3.29 -25.07 -4.42
C HIS A 25 -3.45 -25.69 -5.82
N ASP A 26 -4.67 -25.67 -6.35
CA ASP A 26 -4.95 -26.19 -7.68
C ASP A 26 -4.44 -25.20 -8.73
N CYS A 27 -3.38 -25.60 -9.46
CA CYS A 27 -2.72 -24.80 -10.48
C CYS A 27 -3.26 -25.06 -11.90
N SER A 28 -4.36 -25.79 -12.07
CA SER A 28 -4.84 -26.18 -13.41
C SER A 28 -5.09 -25.02 -14.38
N LEU A 29 -5.42 -23.84 -13.88
CA LEU A 29 -5.68 -22.63 -14.68
C LEU A 29 -4.42 -21.84 -15.06
N ILE A 30 -3.25 -22.27 -14.62
CA ILE A 30 -1.98 -21.58 -14.90
C ILE A 30 -0.99 -22.44 -15.65
N LEU A 31 -1.44 -23.47 -16.39
CA LEU A 31 -0.53 -24.41 -17.08
C LEU A 31 -0.57 -24.31 -18.60
N ASP A 32 -1.52 -23.55 -19.15
CA ASP A 32 -1.63 -23.33 -20.58
C ASP A 32 -0.49 -22.43 -21.10
N GLU A 33 -0.26 -22.50 -22.41
CA GLU A 33 0.82 -21.79 -23.09
C GLU A 33 0.74 -20.26 -22.92
N GLU A 34 -0.48 -19.69 -23.03
CA GLU A 34 -0.68 -18.24 -22.89
C GLU A 34 -0.31 -17.77 -21.47
N THR A 35 -0.72 -18.52 -20.44
CA THR A 35 -0.34 -18.21 -19.06
C THR A 35 1.16 -18.36 -18.84
N GLN A 36 1.80 -19.38 -19.41
CA GLN A 36 3.25 -19.56 -19.30
C GLN A 36 4.04 -18.39 -19.90
N GLU A 37 3.63 -17.86 -21.06
CA GLU A 37 4.27 -16.68 -21.67
C GLU A 37 4.17 -15.45 -20.76
N LYS A 38 2.99 -15.21 -20.20
CA LYS A 38 2.75 -14.10 -19.27
C LYS A 38 3.61 -14.23 -18.00
N VAL A 39 3.66 -15.43 -17.42
CA VAL A 39 4.52 -15.74 -16.27
C VAL A 39 5.99 -15.52 -16.60
N ALA A 40 6.46 -15.94 -17.77
CA ALA A 40 7.84 -15.70 -18.20
C ALA A 40 8.16 -14.19 -18.24
N GLY A 41 7.25 -13.37 -18.79
CA GLY A 41 7.39 -11.91 -18.80
C GLY A 41 7.47 -11.30 -17.40
N ASP A 42 6.60 -11.72 -16.48
CA ASP A 42 6.64 -11.27 -15.09
C ASP A 42 7.95 -11.65 -14.40
N LEU A 43 8.41 -12.89 -14.58
CA LEU A 43 9.66 -13.37 -13.99
C LEU A 43 10.90 -12.67 -14.53
N MET A 44 10.92 -12.29 -15.81
CA MET A 44 12.00 -11.49 -16.38
C MET A 44 12.10 -10.12 -15.70
N GLY A 45 10.97 -9.45 -15.45
CA GLY A 45 10.95 -8.19 -14.71
C GLY A 45 11.39 -8.37 -13.25
N ILE A 46 10.98 -9.45 -12.60
CA ILE A 46 11.39 -9.74 -11.21
C ILE A 46 12.89 -10.08 -11.15
N ALA A 47 13.44 -10.74 -12.17
CA ALA A 47 14.85 -11.10 -12.22
C ALA A 47 15.79 -9.89 -12.18
N GLU A 48 15.32 -8.68 -12.53
CA GLU A 48 16.10 -7.44 -12.42
C GLU A 48 16.45 -7.08 -10.97
N THR A 49 15.62 -7.51 -10.01
CA THR A 49 15.80 -7.18 -8.58
C THR A 49 16.03 -8.41 -7.71
N ASN A 50 15.43 -9.55 -8.06
CA ASN A 50 15.43 -10.73 -7.21
C ASN A 50 15.50 -12.04 -8.00
N CYS A 51 16.69 -12.31 -8.57
CA CYS A 51 17.00 -13.58 -9.25
C CYS A 51 16.74 -14.82 -8.36
N TYR A 52 16.93 -14.71 -7.05
CA TYR A 52 16.74 -15.82 -6.12
C TYR A 52 15.28 -16.24 -6.02
N TYR A 53 14.37 -15.27 -5.92
CA TYR A 53 12.93 -15.55 -5.92
C TYR A 53 12.49 -16.23 -7.22
N VAL A 54 12.96 -15.72 -8.37
CA VAL A 54 12.70 -16.34 -9.69
C VAL A 54 13.17 -17.79 -9.73
N ARG A 55 14.38 -18.07 -9.21
CA ARG A 55 14.90 -19.45 -9.10
C ARG A 55 14.00 -20.34 -8.26
N LEU A 56 13.53 -19.87 -7.10
CA LEU A 56 12.64 -20.64 -6.22
C LEU A 56 11.30 -20.93 -6.88
N PHE A 57 10.72 -19.94 -7.57
CA PHE A 57 9.44 -20.09 -8.26
C PHE A 57 9.56 -21.08 -9.42
N LEU A 58 10.54 -20.89 -10.32
CA LEU A 58 10.75 -21.76 -11.47
C LEU A 58 11.01 -23.21 -11.05
N ALA A 59 11.77 -23.42 -9.96
CA ALA A 59 12.01 -24.76 -9.43
C ALA A 59 10.72 -25.52 -9.04
N GLN A 60 9.65 -24.82 -8.66
CA GLN A 60 8.35 -25.42 -8.35
C GLN A 60 7.46 -25.46 -9.59
N TYR A 61 7.35 -24.35 -10.32
CA TYR A 61 6.45 -24.21 -11.46
C TYR A 61 6.79 -25.16 -12.61
N VAL A 62 8.07 -25.27 -12.97
CA VAL A 62 8.54 -26.24 -13.99
C VAL A 62 8.20 -27.67 -13.58
N ARG A 63 8.36 -28.05 -12.31
CA ARG A 63 8.00 -29.39 -11.82
C ARG A 63 6.50 -29.68 -11.90
N VAL A 64 5.66 -28.65 -11.71
CA VAL A 64 4.21 -28.79 -11.87
C VAL A 64 3.86 -28.93 -13.34
N LEU A 65 4.46 -28.11 -14.22
CA LEU A 65 4.27 -28.20 -15.65
C LEU A 65 4.71 -29.56 -16.19
N GLU A 66 5.92 -30.03 -15.93
CA GLU A 66 6.45 -31.33 -16.40
C GLU A 66 5.54 -32.53 -16.10
N LYS A 67 4.72 -32.45 -15.05
CA LYS A 67 3.77 -33.51 -14.67
C LYS A 67 2.41 -33.41 -15.38
N ASN A 68 2.04 -32.22 -15.86
CA ASN A 68 0.66 -31.89 -16.23
C ASN A 68 0.51 -31.23 -17.62
N SER A 69 1.57 -30.63 -18.17
CA SER A 69 1.55 -29.85 -19.42
C SER A 69 2.95 -29.82 -20.07
N ALA A 70 3.05 -29.30 -21.29
CA ALA A 70 4.34 -28.97 -21.90
C ALA A 70 4.91 -27.70 -21.25
N VAL A 71 6.23 -27.67 -21.05
CA VAL A 71 6.95 -26.49 -20.55
C VAL A 71 7.47 -25.70 -21.75
N LEU A 72 7.23 -24.39 -21.78
CA LEU A 72 7.79 -23.54 -22.82
C LEU A 72 9.32 -23.40 -22.70
N ASP A 73 9.99 -23.38 -23.85
CA ASP A 73 11.45 -23.22 -23.94
C ASP A 73 11.91 -21.94 -23.21
N SER A 74 11.14 -20.85 -23.30
CA SER A 74 11.44 -19.57 -22.63
C SER A 74 11.56 -19.69 -21.11
N LEU A 75 10.77 -20.58 -20.47
CA LEU A 75 10.86 -20.83 -19.03
C LEU A 75 12.11 -21.65 -18.68
N TYR A 76 12.46 -22.65 -19.50
CA TYR A 76 13.69 -23.42 -19.32
C TYR A 76 14.92 -22.57 -19.54
N GLU A 77 14.93 -21.74 -20.59
CA GLU A 77 16.01 -20.79 -20.89
C GLU A 77 16.23 -19.85 -19.71
N LEU A 78 15.16 -19.21 -19.21
CA LEU A 78 15.23 -18.33 -18.04
C LEU A 78 15.74 -19.07 -16.80
N TYR A 79 15.25 -20.29 -16.54
CA TYR A 79 15.68 -21.07 -15.38
C TYR A 79 17.15 -21.48 -15.43
N CYS A 80 17.66 -21.74 -16.65
CA CYS A 80 19.05 -22.13 -16.89
C CYS A 80 20.01 -20.93 -16.98
N GLU A 81 19.51 -19.69 -16.99
CA GLU A 81 20.38 -18.51 -16.97
C GLU A 81 21.33 -18.57 -15.75
N PRO A 82 22.65 -18.36 -15.92
CA PRO A 82 23.61 -18.47 -14.82
C PRO A 82 23.28 -17.59 -13.60
N ARG A 83 22.72 -16.38 -13.84
CA ARG A 83 22.29 -15.46 -12.77
C ARG A 83 21.08 -15.99 -11.98
N ILE A 84 20.20 -16.75 -12.62
CA ILE A 84 19.03 -17.36 -11.98
C ILE A 84 19.46 -18.66 -11.30
N LEU A 85 20.07 -19.58 -12.03
CA LEU A 85 20.46 -20.90 -11.53
C LEU A 85 21.41 -20.82 -10.33
N GLY A 86 22.35 -19.88 -10.36
CA GLY A 86 23.32 -19.63 -9.29
C GLY A 86 22.84 -18.69 -8.18
N ALA A 87 21.63 -18.14 -8.28
CA ALA A 87 21.14 -17.12 -7.36
C ALA A 87 21.09 -17.61 -5.91
N GLN A 88 21.66 -16.82 -5.01
CA GLN A 88 21.66 -17.04 -3.56
C GLN A 88 20.68 -16.10 -2.87
N GLU A 89 20.24 -16.50 -1.68
CA GLU A 89 19.30 -15.71 -0.91
C GLU A 89 19.87 -14.34 -0.57
N LEU A 90 19.07 -13.29 -0.77
CA LEU A 90 19.44 -11.93 -0.42
C LEU A 90 19.38 -11.73 1.10
N PRO A 91 20.29 -10.91 1.69
CA PRO A 91 20.19 -10.49 3.07
C PRO A 91 18.80 -9.94 3.43
N ALA A 92 18.40 -10.07 4.69
CA ALA A 92 17.11 -9.54 5.16
C ALA A 92 16.97 -8.02 4.96
N THR A 93 18.08 -7.28 4.94
CA THR A 93 18.13 -5.84 4.75
C THR A 93 18.15 -5.40 3.28
N SER A 94 18.10 -6.34 2.34
CA SER A 94 18.05 -6.00 0.91
C SER A 94 16.72 -5.36 0.54
N GLU A 95 16.80 -4.26 -0.21
CA GLU A 95 15.62 -3.65 -0.82
C GLU A 95 15.15 -4.48 -2.03
N ASP A 96 13.84 -4.52 -2.24
CA ASP A 96 13.18 -5.12 -3.41
C ASP A 96 12.14 -4.12 -3.97
N LEU A 97 11.70 -4.36 -5.20
CA LEU A 97 10.60 -3.62 -5.83
C LEU A 97 9.36 -4.52 -5.83
N LEU A 98 8.47 -4.27 -4.88
CA LEU A 98 7.19 -4.96 -4.77
C LEU A 98 6.12 -4.20 -5.53
N ARG A 99 5.16 -4.92 -6.11
CA ARG A 99 4.00 -4.29 -6.78
C ARG A 99 2.71 -4.71 -6.09
N TYR A 100 1.91 -3.72 -5.75
CA TYR A 100 0.65 -3.87 -5.04
C TYR A 100 -0.51 -3.59 -5.98
N ALA A 101 -1.42 -4.54 -6.14
CA ALA A 101 -2.65 -4.32 -6.88
C ALA A 101 -3.48 -3.26 -6.14
N ILE A 102 -3.91 -2.22 -6.85
CA ILE A 102 -4.64 -1.12 -6.23
C ILE A 102 -6.14 -1.21 -6.41
N ASP A 103 -6.59 -1.93 -7.43
CA ASP A 103 -8.00 -2.13 -7.74
C ASP A 103 -8.21 -3.35 -8.66
N ASN A 104 -9.47 -3.63 -8.98
CA ASN A 104 -9.86 -4.73 -9.86
C ASN A 104 -9.61 -4.47 -11.37
N SER A 105 -9.02 -3.32 -11.76
CA SER A 105 -8.71 -3.02 -13.16
C SER A 105 -7.41 -3.66 -13.65
N GLY A 106 -6.64 -4.26 -12.73
CA GLY A 106 -5.30 -4.78 -13.01
C GLY A 106 -4.19 -3.72 -12.90
N ALA A 107 -4.49 -2.57 -12.28
CA ALA A 107 -3.51 -1.54 -11.99
C ALA A 107 -2.67 -1.90 -10.76
N TYR A 108 -1.40 -1.48 -10.78
CA TYR A 108 -0.45 -1.72 -9.70
C TYR A 108 0.34 -0.45 -9.36
N VAL A 109 0.71 -0.33 -8.09
CA VAL A 109 1.75 0.61 -7.65
C VAL A 109 2.99 -0.15 -7.22
N THR A 110 4.16 0.36 -7.58
CA THR A 110 5.45 -0.21 -7.23
C THR A 110 6.05 0.54 -6.04
N ILE A 111 6.49 -0.18 -5.03
CA ILE A 111 7.13 0.37 -3.83
C ILE A 111 8.49 -0.30 -3.66
N LYS A 112 9.50 0.53 -3.39
CA LYS A 112 10.81 0.06 -2.98
C LYS A 112 10.83 -0.10 -1.47
N GLU A 113 10.92 -1.33 -0.98
CA GLU A 113 10.86 -1.61 0.46
C GLU A 113 11.83 -2.71 0.88
N THR A 114 11.97 -2.92 2.18
CA THR A 114 12.80 -3.97 2.78
C THR A 114 11.89 -5.02 3.43
N PRO A 115 11.23 -5.89 2.64
CA PRO A 115 10.04 -6.64 3.08
C PRO A 115 10.32 -7.65 4.21
N ARG A 116 11.59 -8.01 4.40
CA ARG A 116 12.03 -8.98 5.42
C ARG A 116 12.42 -8.32 6.75
N VAL A 117 12.42 -6.98 6.83
CA VAL A 117 12.66 -6.24 8.08
C VAL A 117 11.33 -5.88 8.73
N ILE A 118 11.09 -6.44 9.92
CA ILE A 118 9.87 -6.17 10.71
C ILE A 118 10.00 -4.82 11.45
N SER A 119 11.19 -4.55 11.98
CA SER A 119 11.55 -3.31 12.66
C SER A 119 13.04 -3.07 12.47
N GLY A 120 13.43 -1.84 12.15
CA GLY A 120 14.82 -1.47 11.90
C GLY A 120 14.99 0.05 11.94
N ALA A 121 16.18 0.52 12.33
CA ALA A 121 16.48 1.95 12.45
C ALA A 121 15.50 2.77 13.33
N GLY A 122 14.76 2.11 14.23
CA GLY A 122 13.75 2.77 15.08
C GLY A 122 12.35 2.88 14.46
N THR A 123 12.10 2.27 13.30
CA THR A 123 10.82 2.30 12.59
C THR A 123 10.33 0.89 12.20
N THR A 124 9.02 0.74 12.01
CA THR A 124 8.36 -0.43 11.39
C THR A 124 7.88 -0.14 9.96
N GLY A 125 8.07 1.08 9.46
CA GLY A 125 7.60 1.52 8.14
C GLY A 125 8.46 1.08 6.95
N LEU A 126 9.46 0.20 7.17
CA LEU A 126 10.35 -0.30 6.12
C LEU A 126 9.72 -1.37 5.22
N ARG A 127 8.53 -1.85 5.59
CA ARG A 127 7.72 -2.78 4.81
C ARG A 127 6.26 -2.36 4.85
N THR A 128 5.50 -2.81 3.87
CA THR A 128 4.05 -2.64 3.88
C THR A 128 3.42 -3.66 4.83
N TRP A 129 2.44 -3.19 5.60
CA TRP A 129 1.65 -3.99 6.53
C TRP A 129 0.28 -4.34 5.95
N GLU A 130 -0.28 -5.48 6.38
CA GLU A 130 -1.53 -6.03 5.86
C GLU A 130 -2.72 -5.09 6.08
N ALA A 131 -2.70 -4.25 7.12
CA ALA A 131 -3.73 -3.23 7.34
C ALA A 131 -3.78 -2.18 6.22
N ALA A 132 -2.62 -1.84 5.62
CA ALA A 132 -2.57 -0.92 4.48
C ALA A 132 -3.19 -1.55 3.23
N LEU A 133 -2.95 -2.85 3.00
CA LEU A 133 -3.60 -3.64 1.94
C LEU A 133 -5.11 -3.71 2.13
N PHE A 134 -5.57 -3.91 3.37
CA PHE A 134 -7.00 -3.90 3.66
C PHE A 134 -7.61 -2.52 3.39
N LEU A 135 -6.95 -1.45 3.84
CA LEU A 135 -7.46 -0.09 3.75
C LEU A 135 -7.50 0.42 2.31
N LEU A 136 -6.46 0.15 1.51
CA LEU A 136 -6.48 0.49 0.08
C LEU A 136 -7.59 -0.26 -0.65
N ASN A 137 -7.77 -1.56 -0.35
CA ASN A 137 -8.79 -2.38 -1.01
C ASN A 137 -10.19 -1.89 -0.65
N TYR A 138 -10.41 -1.52 0.61
CA TYR A 138 -11.64 -0.88 1.05
C TYR A 138 -11.91 0.41 0.27
N PHE A 139 -10.93 1.33 0.17
CA PHE A 139 -11.14 2.60 -0.52
C PHE A 139 -11.34 2.46 -2.02
N ASN A 140 -10.61 1.57 -2.69
CA ASN A 140 -10.64 1.49 -4.15
C ASN A 140 -11.66 0.50 -4.71
N ASN A 141 -12.02 -0.56 -3.97
CA ASN A 141 -12.85 -1.65 -4.50
C ASN A 141 -14.23 -1.78 -3.83
N MET A 142 -14.47 -1.12 -2.68
CA MET A 142 -15.69 -1.32 -1.91
C MET A 142 -16.58 -0.08 -1.88
N GLY A 143 -17.78 -0.18 -2.47
CA GLY A 143 -18.86 0.80 -2.28
C GLY A 143 -18.61 2.19 -2.91
N ASP A 144 -19.40 3.17 -2.45
CA ASP A 144 -19.27 4.59 -2.86
C ASP A 144 -18.37 5.34 -1.85
N THR A 145 -17.09 4.96 -1.80
CA THR A 145 -16.05 5.60 -0.97
C THR A 145 -15.66 6.97 -1.49
N ARG A 146 -16.02 7.33 -2.73
CA ARG A 146 -15.78 8.66 -3.29
C ARG A 146 -16.25 9.77 -2.36
N ARG A 147 -17.43 9.63 -1.74
CA ARG A 147 -17.98 10.63 -0.79
C ARG A 147 -17.10 10.85 0.45
N ILE A 148 -16.22 9.91 0.75
CA ILE A 148 -15.25 10.03 1.84
C ILE A 148 -14.21 11.08 1.47
N PHE A 149 -13.81 11.21 0.21
CA PHE A 149 -12.65 12.00 -0.21
C PHE A 149 -12.97 13.22 -1.10
N ASP A 150 -14.09 13.21 -1.80
CA ASP A 150 -14.45 14.24 -2.79
C ASP A 150 -14.35 15.67 -2.19
N ALA A 151 -13.54 16.52 -2.84
CA ALA A 151 -13.24 17.90 -2.48
C ALA A 151 -12.66 18.15 -1.08
N LYS A 152 -12.10 17.12 -0.42
CA LYS A 152 -11.57 17.17 0.95
C LYS A 152 -10.04 17.16 1.01
N ASN A 153 -9.49 17.71 2.08
CA ASN A 153 -8.07 17.58 2.44
C ASN A 153 -7.84 16.31 3.26
N VAL A 154 -7.02 15.42 2.73
CA VAL A 154 -6.72 14.10 3.32
C VAL A 154 -5.40 14.17 4.08
N LEU A 155 -5.37 13.65 5.30
CA LEU A 155 -4.16 13.45 6.08
C LEU A 155 -3.96 11.96 6.31
N GLU A 156 -2.81 11.43 5.93
CA GLU A 156 -2.38 10.09 6.33
C GLU A 156 -1.44 10.18 7.54
N LEU A 157 -1.80 9.50 8.62
CA LEU A 157 -0.97 9.33 9.82
C LEU A 157 -0.22 8.00 9.76
N GLY A 158 1.10 8.04 10.03
CA GLY A 158 1.93 6.84 10.00
C GLY A 158 1.95 6.20 8.62
N THR A 159 2.26 7.01 7.60
CA THR A 159 2.16 6.64 6.18
C THR A 159 3.02 5.43 5.82
N GLY A 160 4.11 5.18 6.55
CA GLY A 160 4.97 4.03 6.29
C GLY A 160 5.48 4.03 4.85
N THR A 161 5.24 2.96 4.10
CA THR A 161 5.63 2.88 2.69
C THR A 161 4.84 3.82 1.76
N GLY A 162 3.77 4.43 2.26
CA GLY A 162 2.89 5.32 1.50
C GLY A 162 1.81 4.62 0.68
N LEU A 163 1.64 3.29 0.82
CA LEU A 163 0.77 2.49 -0.04
C LEU A 163 -0.67 3.02 -0.14
N VAL A 164 -1.29 3.42 0.97
CA VAL A 164 -2.69 3.89 0.96
C VAL A 164 -2.79 5.20 0.17
N SER A 165 -1.91 6.16 0.43
CA SER A 165 -1.87 7.42 -0.31
C SER A 165 -1.54 7.23 -1.80
N LEU A 166 -0.63 6.31 -2.14
CA LEU A 166 -0.33 5.94 -3.53
C LEU A 166 -1.57 5.41 -4.25
N ALA A 167 -2.33 4.53 -3.59
CA ALA A 167 -3.55 3.96 -4.14
C ALA A 167 -4.65 5.01 -4.35
N LEU A 168 -4.78 5.98 -3.42
CA LEU A 168 -5.71 7.11 -3.56
C LEU A 168 -5.29 8.05 -4.68
N LEU A 169 -3.99 8.37 -4.78
CA LEU A 169 -3.43 9.24 -5.82
C LEU A 169 -3.56 8.64 -7.22
N HIS A 170 -3.30 7.33 -7.36
CA HIS A 170 -3.48 6.64 -8.63
C HIS A 170 -4.93 6.73 -9.10
N ASN A 171 -5.89 6.54 -8.18
CA ASN A 171 -7.32 6.63 -8.45
C ASN A 171 -7.91 8.02 -8.17
N TYR A 172 -7.10 9.07 -8.31
CA TYR A 172 -7.51 10.45 -8.06
C TYR A 172 -8.73 10.86 -8.88
N GLY A 173 -8.84 10.42 -10.15
CA GLY A 173 -10.02 10.73 -10.98
C GLY A 173 -11.35 10.23 -10.41
N PHE A 174 -11.32 9.19 -9.57
CA PHE A 174 -12.47 8.70 -8.83
C PHE A 174 -12.64 9.41 -7.48
N HIS A 175 -11.56 9.53 -6.70
CA HIS A 175 -11.61 10.06 -5.33
C HIS A 175 -11.76 11.59 -5.26
N ASN A 176 -11.15 12.31 -6.20
CA ASN A 176 -11.27 13.75 -6.42
C ASN A 176 -11.10 14.59 -5.14
N PHE A 177 -10.11 14.25 -4.31
CA PHE A 177 -9.77 15.03 -3.12
C PHE A 177 -9.09 16.36 -3.47
N ARG A 178 -9.06 17.31 -2.54
CA ARG A 178 -8.44 18.63 -2.77
C ARG A 178 -6.92 18.57 -2.62
N SER A 179 -6.45 17.89 -1.57
CA SER A 179 -5.02 17.70 -1.29
C SER A 179 -4.84 16.45 -0.43
N ILE A 180 -3.62 15.91 -0.42
CA ILE A 180 -3.24 14.83 0.49
C ILE A 180 -1.90 15.16 1.16
N THR A 181 -1.86 14.96 2.48
CA THR A 181 -0.67 15.16 3.29
C THR A 181 -0.28 13.83 3.92
N LEU A 182 0.92 13.35 3.64
CA LEU A 182 1.47 12.11 4.18
C LEU A 182 2.37 12.46 5.37
N THR A 183 2.17 11.79 6.50
CA THR A 183 2.97 12.03 7.70
C THR A 183 3.51 10.75 8.33
N ASP A 184 4.72 10.85 8.86
CA ASP A 184 5.37 9.79 9.64
C ASP A 184 6.28 10.42 10.70
N GLY A 185 6.60 9.65 11.73
CA GLY A 185 7.59 10.06 12.73
C GLY A 185 9.02 9.93 12.22
N ASP A 186 9.27 9.02 11.27
CA ASP A 186 10.60 8.78 10.71
C ASP A 186 10.88 9.62 9.46
N SER A 187 11.76 10.61 9.59
CA SER A 187 12.16 11.49 8.48
C SER A 187 12.86 10.74 7.35
N ALA A 188 13.65 9.70 7.65
CA ALA A 188 14.37 8.94 6.63
C ALA A 188 13.42 8.15 5.73
N LEU A 189 12.26 7.76 6.26
CA LEU A 189 11.18 7.14 5.48
C LEU A 189 10.50 8.17 4.58
N LEU A 190 10.20 9.36 5.11
CA LEU A 190 9.57 10.44 4.34
C LEU A 190 10.44 10.92 3.17
N GLU A 191 11.76 10.93 3.33
CA GLU A 191 12.73 11.25 2.26
C GLU A 191 12.64 10.29 1.06
N LYS A 192 12.12 9.06 1.24
CA LYS A 192 11.95 8.08 0.15
C LYS A 192 10.64 8.25 -0.64
N LEU A 193 9.65 8.96 -0.09
CA LEU A 193 8.33 9.10 -0.72
C LEU A 193 8.37 9.83 -2.08
N PRO A 194 9.15 10.92 -2.27
CA PRO A 194 9.25 11.57 -3.58
C PRO A 194 9.76 10.64 -4.70
N GLU A 195 10.74 9.77 -4.40
CA GLU A 195 11.20 8.76 -5.36
C GLU A 195 10.09 7.75 -5.66
N THR A 196 9.34 7.33 -4.64
CA THR A 196 8.20 6.42 -4.79
C THR A 196 7.09 7.03 -5.64
N PHE A 197 6.78 8.31 -5.49
CA PHE A 197 5.81 9.01 -6.34
C PHE A 197 6.28 9.07 -7.80
N ARG A 198 7.56 9.37 -8.02
CA ARG A 198 8.16 9.39 -9.37
C ARG A 198 8.13 8.01 -10.01
N LEU A 199 8.40 6.95 -9.25
CA LEU A 199 8.37 5.56 -9.73
C LEU A 199 6.96 5.17 -10.24
N ASN A 200 5.92 5.68 -9.58
CA ASN A 200 4.52 5.39 -9.90
C ASN A 200 3.87 6.37 -10.89
N GLN A 201 4.60 7.37 -11.39
CA GLN A 201 4.10 8.33 -12.38
C GLN A 201 2.77 8.99 -11.97
N LEU A 202 2.63 9.31 -10.69
CA LEU A 202 1.40 9.85 -10.12
C LEU A 202 1.04 11.22 -10.73
N PRO A 203 -0.24 11.59 -10.75
CA PRO A 203 -0.69 12.86 -11.32
C PRO A 203 -0.03 14.04 -10.60
N GLN A 204 0.62 14.93 -11.37
CA GLN A 204 1.31 16.12 -10.84
C GLN A 204 0.36 17.28 -10.51
N GLU A 205 -0.91 17.17 -10.90
CA GLU A 205 -1.91 18.22 -10.72
C GLU A 205 -2.52 18.24 -9.31
N VAL A 206 -2.25 17.22 -8.51
CA VAL A 206 -2.80 17.07 -7.15
C VAL A 206 -1.80 17.61 -6.14
N PRO A 207 -2.18 18.54 -5.25
CA PRO A 207 -1.32 18.94 -4.14
C PRO A 207 -1.03 17.76 -3.20
N VAL A 208 0.24 17.34 -3.19
CA VAL A 208 0.77 16.29 -2.31
C VAL A 208 1.80 16.91 -1.40
N HIS A 209 1.60 16.76 -0.09
CA HIS A 209 2.53 17.24 0.94
C HIS A 209 3.11 16.07 1.71
N VAL A 210 4.38 16.17 2.08
CA VAL A 210 5.08 15.18 2.90
C VAL A 210 5.68 15.91 4.08
N ARG A 211 5.35 15.49 5.31
CA ARG A 211 5.78 16.19 6.52
C ARG A 211 6.02 15.22 7.67
N GLN A 212 7.06 15.49 8.46
CA GLN A 212 7.30 14.77 9.71
C GLN A 212 6.26 15.15 10.77
N LEU A 213 5.70 14.15 11.43
CA LEU A 213 4.80 14.31 12.56
C LEU A 213 5.18 13.31 13.65
N ILE A 214 5.78 13.81 14.73
CA ILE A 214 6.08 13.01 15.92
C ILE A 214 4.86 13.07 16.85
N TRP A 215 4.22 11.92 17.05
CA TRP A 215 3.04 11.85 17.89
C TRP A 215 3.35 12.25 19.34
N GLY A 216 2.48 13.11 19.90
CA GLY A 216 2.59 13.55 21.29
C GLY A 216 3.54 14.71 21.54
N GLU A 217 4.29 15.13 20.53
CA GLU A 217 4.94 16.43 20.53
C GLU A 217 3.96 17.48 19.99
N ASP A 218 3.97 18.68 20.58
CA ASP A 218 3.21 19.78 20.01
C ASP A 218 3.84 20.13 18.66
N ASP A 219 3.02 20.38 17.62
CA ASP A 219 3.51 20.81 16.31
C ASP A 219 4.19 22.17 16.44
N ILE A 220 5.51 22.19 16.72
CA ILE A 220 6.30 23.41 16.87
C ILE A 220 6.68 23.96 15.49
N HIS A 221 5.69 24.23 14.66
CA HIS A 221 5.88 24.94 13.40
C HIS A 221 5.07 26.24 13.45
N GLU A 222 5.45 27.14 14.36
CA GLU A 222 4.88 28.49 14.51
C GLU A 222 5.27 29.46 13.36
N ASN A 223 6.10 29.03 12.39
CA ASN A 223 6.75 29.93 11.43
C ASN A 223 6.50 29.63 9.94
N GLU A 224 5.60 28.72 9.60
CA GLU A 224 5.10 28.62 8.23
C GLU A 224 3.80 29.42 8.16
N THR A 225 3.84 30.50 7.37
CA THR A 225 2.68 31.34 7.03
C THR A 225 1.45 30.49 6.80
N ALA A 226 0.27 30.96 7.20
CA ALA A 226 -1.02 30.31 6.97
C ALA A 226 -1.19 29.92 5.48
N ASP A 227 -0.73 28.71 5.16
CA ASP A 227 -0.63 28.16 3.82
C ASP A 227 -1.39 26.83 3.80
N GLU A 228 -1.75 26.38 2.60
CA GLU A 228 -2.56 25.17 2.37
C GLU A 228 -1.90 23.87 2.88
N THR A 229 -0.64 23.96 3.34
CA THR A 229 0.17 22.93 3.98
C THR A 229 -0.09 22.77 5.48
N SER A 230 -0.86 23.67 6.09
CA SER A 230 -1.16 23.61 7.52
C SER A 230 -2.06 22.40 7.87
N LEU A 231 -1.65 21.63 8.88
CA LEU A 231 -2.45 20.53 9.47
C LEU A 231 -3.77 21.00 10.12
N ASP A 232 -4.05 22.29 10.03
CA ASP A 232 -5.23 22.97 10.55
C ASP A 232 -6.43 22.90 9.59
N CYS A 233 -6.22 22.43 8.35
CA CYS A 233 -7.24 22.30 7.32
C CYS A 233 -7.45 20.84 6.87
N VAL A 234 -7.62 19.91 7.82
CA VAL A 234 -7.84 18.47 7.54
C VAL A 234 -9.33 18.11 7.59
N ASP A 235 -9.81 17.41 6.56
CA ASP A 235 -11.18 16.92 6.47
C ASP A 235 -11.30 15.43 6.78
N VAL A 236 -10.31 14.64 6.35
CA VAL A 236 -10.28 13.18 6.45
C VAL A 236 -8.93 12.76 6.98
N ILE A 237 -8.94 11.87 7.96
CA ILE A 237 -7.73 11.23 8.47
C ILE A 237 -7.80 9.76 8.10
N VAL A 238 -6.76 9.27 7.44
CA VAL A 238 -6.53 7.86 7.17
C VAL A 238 -5.31 7.41 7.96
N ALA A 239 -5.35 6.19 8.47
CA ALA A 239 -4.26 5.62 9.24
C ALA A 239 -4.34 4.10 9.19
N ALA A 240 -3.27 3.45 8.73
CA ALA A 240 -3.16 2.01 8.67
C ALA A 240 -2.20 1.53 9.76
N ASP A 241 -2.67 0.63 10.62
CA ASP A 241 -1.89 0.02 11.69
C ASP A 241 -1.11 1.01 12.58
N VAL A 242 -1.77 2.07 13.05
CA VAL A 242 -1.16 3.09 13.95
C VAL A 242 -1.47 2.87 15.43
N THR A 243 -2.20 1.80 15.77
CA THR A 243 -2.68 1.52 17.13
C THR A 243 -1.98 0.33 17.78
N TYR A 244 -0.81 -0.07 17.28
CA TYR A 244 -0.05 -1.21 17.80
C TYR A 244 0.56 -0.94 19.18
N ASP A 245 0.83 0.33 19.51
CA ASP A 245 1.30 0.75 20.84
C ASP A 245 0.18 1.50 21.59
N ALA A 246 -0.22 0.98 22.76
CA ALA A 246 -1.24 1.59 23.60
C ALA A 246 -0.86 3.00 24.09
N LEU A 247 0.43 3.34 24.14
CA LEU A 247 0.92 4.66 24.51
C LEU A 247 0.72 5.71 23.40
N VAL A 248 0.63 5.26 22.15
CA VAL A 248 0.43 6.09 20.96
C VAL A 248 -1.04 6.48 20.78
N VAL A 249 -1.97 5.58 21.16
CA VAL A 249 -3.42 5.77 20.94
C VAL A 249 -3.93 7.13 21.48
N PRO A 250 -3.62 7.57 22.71
CA PRO A 250 -4.05 8.88 23.22
C PRO A 250 -3.49 10.05 22.40
N GLN A 251 -2.30 9.93 21.83
CA GLN A 251 -1.64 10.98 21.06
C GLN A 251 -2.26 11.11 19.66
N VAL A 252 -2.53 9.99 18.99
CA VAL A 252 -3.30 9.97 17.73
C VAL A 252 -4.70 10.57 17.94
N MET A 253 -5.35 10.24 19.06
CA MET A 253 -6.64 10.83 19.43
C MET A 253 -6.56 12.34 19.71
N ARG A 254 -5.44 12.85 20.25
CA ARG A 254 -5.21 14.28 20.45
C ARG A 254 -5.01 15.03 19.14
N HIS A 255 -4.19 14.51 18.22
CA HIS A 255 -3.97 15.16 16.91
C HIS A 255 -5.26 15.19 16.08
N THR A 256 -5.97 14.06 16.00
CA THR A 256 -7.28 14.00 15.32
C THR A 256 -8.25 15.03 15.91
N SER A 257 -8.37 15.09 17.24
CA SER A 257 -9.25 16.07 17.92
C SER A 257 -8.84 17.52 17.67
N THR A 258 -7.55 17.82 17.65
CA THR A 258 -7.02 19.18 17.48
C THR A 258 -7.23 19.68 16.05
N SER A 259 -6.93 18.85 15.06
CA SER A 259 -7.18 19.16 13.64
C SER A 259 -8.67 19.41 13.38
N PHE A 260 -9.57 18.61 13.96
CA PHE A 260 -11.01 18.84 13.81
C PHE A 260 -11.56 20.03 14.63
N GLN A 261 -10.95 20.37 15.77
CA GLN A 261 -11.39 21.51 16.60
C GLN A 261 -11.00 22.87 16.02
N LYS A 262 -9.79 23.01 15.45
CA LYS A 262 -9.35 24.28 14.85
C LYS A 262 -10.27 24.73 13.70
N ARG A 263 -10.76 23.78 12.90
CA ARG A 263 -11.74 24.06 11.83
C ARG A 263 -13.06 24.65 12.34
N ARG A 264 -13.54 24.24 13.53
CA ARG A 264 -14.75 24.83 14.13
C ARG A 264 -14.58 26.30 14.45
N HIS A 265 -13.37 26.74 14.78
CA HIS A 265 -13.08 28.14 15.06
C HIS A 265 -12.85 28.96 13.79
N SER A 266 -12.21 28.40 12.75
CA SER A 266 -12.02 29.07 11.45
C SER A 266 -13.32 29.21 10.64
N SER A 267 -14.35 28.42 10.94
CA SER A 267 -15.68 28.49 10.31
C SER A 267 -16.60 29.57 10.91
N VAL A 268 -16.16 30.32 11.93
CA VAL A 268 -16.89 31.48 12.48
C VAL A 268 -16.41 32.77 11.81
N CYS A 269 -16.54 32.83 10.49
CA CYS A 269 -16.44 34.06 9.71
C CYS A 269 -17.58 34.09 8.68
N GLY A 270 -18.72 34.65 9.12
CA GLY A 270 -19.73 35.27 8.26
C GLY A 270 -20.63 34.35 7.42
N GLY A 271 -21.84 34.11 7.91
CA GLY A 271 -22.93 33.57 7.08
C GLY A 271 -24.05 32.94 7.89
N HIS A 272 -25.00 33.76 8.31
CA HIS A 272 -26.23 33.33 8.98
C HIS A 272 -27.16 32.64 7.97
N ASP A 273 -27.53 31.38 8.18
CA ASP A 273 -28.88 30.90 7.84
C ASP A 273 -29.24 29.64 8.67
N PRO A 274 -30.34 29.64 9.45
CA PRO A 274 -30.70 28.53 10.32
C PRO A 274 -31.74 27.63 9.62
N LYS A 275 -31.41 26.36 9.39
CA LYS A 275 -32.33 25.20 9.42
C LYS A 275 -31.62 23.94 8.90
N GLN A 276 -31.21 23.07 9.81
CA GLN A 276 -31.82 21.75 9.99
C GLN A 276 -31.00 20.94 11.01
N GLN A 277 -31.74 20.30 11.90
CA GLN A 277 -31.31 19.61 13.10
C GLN A 277 -31.67 18.12 12.93
N HIS A 278 -30.83 17.25 13.50
CA HIS A 278 -30.86 15.78 13.47
C HIS A 278 -30.29 15.15 12.19
N ASP A 279 -29.29 14.27 12.26
CA ASP A 279 -29.30 13.04 13.05
C ASP A 279 -27.93 12.70 13.69
N ARG A 280 -27.95 12.03 14.83
CA ARG A 280 -26.78 11.61 15.61
C ARG A 280 -26.47 10.13 15.37
N SER A 281 -25.19 9.82 15.53
CA SER A 281 -24.59 8.51 15.82
C SER A 281 -24.21 7.63 14.62
N LEU A 282 -22.90 7.44 14.46
CA LEU A 282 -22.27 6.14 14.25
C LEU A 282 -20.76 6.31 14.52
N GLY A 283 -20.38 6.17 15.79
CA GLY A 283 -19.01 5.85 16.15
C GLY A 283 -18.81 4.35 15.96
N ALA A 284 -18.13 3.96 14.90
CA ALA A 284 -17.67 2.60 14.72
C ALA A 284 -16.27 2.47 15.33
N ALA A 285 -16.21 2.14 16.62
CA ALA A 285 -15.01 1.53 17.19
C ALA A 285 -15.00 0.07 16.74
N ALA A 286 -14.21 -0.25 15.71
CA ALA A 286 -13.96 -1.64 15.34
C ALA A 286 -12.91 -2.23 16.29
N SER A 287 -13.36 -2.73 17.44
CA SER A 287 -12.66 -3.81 18.13
C SER A 287 -13.16 -5.11 17.49
N GLY A 288 -12.32 -5.74 16.68
CA GLY A 288 -12.73 -6.86 15.85
C GLY A 288 -11.62 -7.89 15.70
N LYS A 289 -11.87 -9.08 16.23
CA LYS A 289 -11.07 -10.29 16.03
C LYS A 289 -10.90 -10.57 14.53
N ILE A 290 -9.71 -11.08 14.21
CA ILE A 290 -9.28 -11.61 12.92
C ILE A 290 -10.35 -12.57 12.36
N PHE A 291 -10.93 -12.22 11.22
CA PHE A 291 -11.55 -13.17 10.30
C PHE A 291 -10.56 -13.36 9.14
N LEU A 292 -9.89 -14.52 9.16
CA LEU A 292 -9.22 -15.08 8.00
C LEU A 292 -10.29 -15.75 7.15
N ASP A 293 -10.81 -15.05 6.14
CA ASP A 293 -11.33 -15.74 4.97
C ASP A 293 -11.12 -14.91 3.71
N GLY A 294 -10.32 -15.46 2.79
CA GLY A 294 -10.33 -15.06 1.39
C GLY A 294 -9.32 -14.00 0.97
N MET A 295 -8.03 -14.39 0.90
CA MET A 295 -7.06 -13.88 -0.08
C MET A 295 -6.78 -12.37 0.00
N CYS A 296 -5.92 -11.99 0.95
CA CYS A 296 -4.79 -11.14 0.58
C CYS A 296 -3.75 -12.11 0.01
N VAL A 297 -3.56 -12.05 -1.30
CA VAL A 297 -2.29 -12.48 -1.89
C VAL A 297 -1.24 -11.45 -1.50
#